data_AF-A0A1V5BEY2-F1
#
_entry.id   AF-A0A1V5BEY2-F1
#
_cell.length_a   1.000
_cell.length_b   1.000
_cell.length_c   1.000
_cell.angle_alpha   90.00
_cell.angle_beta   90.00
_cell.angle_gamma   90.00
#
_symmetry.space_group_name_H-M   'P 1'
#
loop_
_entity.id
_entity.type
_entity.pdbx_description
1 polymer ?
#
loop_
_entity_poly.entity_id
_entity_poly.type
_entity_poly.pdbx_seq_one_letter_code
_entity_poly.pdbx_strand_id
1 'polypeptide(L)'
;MQIHQYLEIDNNKKIKCLKCGHVICDARENYKEYAPRAEKDPASLPGVRPTLGMHVYYEYYCPNCFTMLDVEVAQKGDPPLWDTQIDMDNFVEDTTEKLQEKL
;
A
#
# COMPACT_ATOMS: atom_id res chain seq x y z
N MET A 1 2.28 11.36 -7.53
CA MET A 1 1.05 11.64 -6.74
C MET A 1 0.98 10.70 -5.53
N GLN A 2 1.02 11.22 -4.31
CA GLN A 2 0.89 10.39 -3.11
C GLN A 2 -0.55 9.88 -2.95
N ILE A 3 -0.73 8.57 -2.74
CA ILE A 3 -2.04 7.90 -2.62
C ILE A 3 -2.29 7.32 -1.22
N HIS A 4 -1.21 7.08 -0.46
CA HIS A 4 -1.26 6.64 0.94
C HIS A 4 -0.04 7.21 1.68
N GLN A 5 0.10 6.95 2.99
CA GLN A 5 1.22 7.47 3.78
C GLN A 5 2.61 7.11 3.19
N TYR A 6 2.76 5.91 2.63
CA TYR A 6 4.02 5.43 2.06
C TYR A 6 3.92 4.98 0.59
N LEU A 7 2.82 5.32 -0.08
CA LEU A 7 2.60 4.94 -1.48
C LEU A 7 2.36 6.16 -2.35
N GLU A 8 2.97 6.14 -3.52
CA GLU A 8 2.76 7.12 -4.57
C GLU A 8 2.59 6.45 -5.93
N ILE A 9 1.97 7.15 -6.86
CA ILE A 9 1.96 6.82 -8.28
C ILE A 9 2.96 7.72 -9.00
N ASP A 10 3.86 7.11 -9.77
CA ASP A 10 4.81 7.83 -10.62
C ASP A 10 4.25 8.17 -12.01
N ASN A 11 5.03 8.90 -12.81
CA ASN A 11 4.64 9.30 -14.15
C ASN A 11 4.49 8.11 -15.13
N ASN A 12 5.05 6.94 -14.79
CA ASN A 12 4.88 5.70 -15.55
C ASN A 12 3.65 4.90 -15.10
N LYS A 13 2.76 5.50 -14.29
CA LYS A 13 1.54 4.87 -13.78
C LYS A 13 1.83 3.63 -12.93
N LYS A 14 2.94 3.66 -12.16
CA LYS A 14 3.32 2.58 -11.24
C LYS A 14 3.15 3.02 -9.79
N ILE A 15 2.67 2.10 -8.95
CA ILE A 15 2.65 2.30 -7.50
C ILE A 15 4.04 2.04 -6.96
N LYS A 16 4.56 2.96 -6.16
CA LYS A 16 5.91 2.93 -5.59
C LYS A 16 5.88 3.21 -4.10
N CYS A 17 6.87 2.64 -3.41
CA CYS A 17 7.15 3.01 -2.03
C CYS A 17 7.76 4.41 -1.97
N LEU A 18 7.08 5.35 -1.31
CA LEU A 18 7.55 6.73 -1.13
C LEU A 18 8.88 6.80 -0.35
N LYS A 19 9.13 5.83 0.55
CA LYS A 19 10.33 5.83 1.40
C LYS A 19 11.60 5.40 0.66
N CYS A 20 11.51 4.44 -0.26
CA CYS A 20 12.70 3.85 -0.90
C CYS A 20 12.67 3.85 -2.43
N GLY A 21 11.58 4.31 -3.04
CA GLY A 21 11.41 4.38 -4.50
C GLY A 21 11.16 3.03 -5.18
N HIS A 22 11.05 1.92 -4.46
CA HIS A 22 10.78 0.60 -5.05
C HIS A 22 9.41 0.58 -5.75
N VAL A 23 9.39 0.17 -7.02
CA VAL A 23 8.17 -0.06 -7.80
C VAL A 23 7.52 -1.36 -7.37
N ILE A 24 6.27 -1.31 -6.94
CA ILE A 24 5.53 -2.44 -6.40
C ILE A 24 4.68 -3.11 -7.50
N CYS A 25 3.83 -2.35 -8.19
CA CYS A 25 2.92 -2.88 -9.22
C CYS A 25 2.41 -1.78 -10.18
N ASP A 26 1.57 -2.13 -11.15
CA ASP A 26 0.80 -1.16 -11.93
C ASP A 26 -0.25 -0.43 -11.07
N ALA A 27 -0.57 0.82 -11.40
CA ALA A 27 -1.59 1.59 -10.68
C ALA A 27 -3.02 1.06 -10.83
N ARG A 28 -3.27 0.15 -11.78
CA ARG A 28 -4.55 -0.56 -11.94
C ARG A 28 -4.65 -1.85 -11.13
N GLU A 29 -3.65 -2.16 -10.31
CA GLU A 29 -3.59 -3.41 -9.56
C GLU A 29 -3.66 -3.16 -8.05
N ASN A 30 -4.02 -4.21 -7.31
CA ASN A 30 -3.93 -4.17 -5.85
C ASN A 30 -2.47 -4.35 -5.41
N TYR A 31 -1.86 -3.28 -4.90
CA TYR A 31 -0.47 -3.32 -4.43
C TYR A 31 -0.20 -4.37 -3.35
N LYS A 32 -1.24 -4.78 -2.61
CA LYS A 32 -1.15 -5.79 -1.55
C LYS A 32 -0.86 -7.19 -2.07
N GLU A 33 -1.22 -7.50 -3.32
CA GLU A 33 -0.89 -8.77 -3.98
C GLU A 33 0.62 -8.89 -4.29
N TYR A 34 1.33 -7.76 -4.30
CA TYR A 34 2.75 -7.65 -4.61
C TYR A 34 3.61 -7.31 -3.39
N ALA A 35 2.99 -7.24 -2.21
CA ALA A 35 3.65 -6.92 -0.94
C ALA A 35 3.77 -8.17 -0.06
N PRO A 36 4.95 -8.43 0.56
CA PRO A 36 5.04 -9.42 1.63
C PRO A 36 4.01 -9.15 2.72
N ARG A 37 3.25 -10.19 3.06
CA ARG A 37 2.18 -10.16 4.07
C ARG A 37 2.58 -10.98 5.29
N ALA A 38 2.47 -10.40 6.48
CA ALA A 38 2.58 -11.12 7.75
C ALA A 38 1.21 -11.26 8.41
N GLU A 39 0.92 -12.43 8.98
CA GLU A 39 -0.25 -12.66 9.83
C GLU A 39 0.14 -12.41 11.30
N LYS A 40 -0.61 -11.55 11.99
CA LYS A 40 -0.45 -11.29 13.42
C LYS A 40 -1.71 -11.64 14.18
N ASP A 41 -1.53 -12.34 15.28
CA ASP A 41 -2.58 -12.55 16.28
C ASP A 41 -2.79 -11.24 17.07
N PRO A 42 -3.99 -10.64 17.05
CA PRO A 42 -4.29 -9.45 17.85
C PRO A 42 -3.98 -9.62 19.34
N ALA A 43 -4.10 -10.84 19.88
CA ALA A 43 -3.82 -11.14 21.29
C ALA A 43 -2.32 -11.08 21.64
N SER A 44 -1.43 -11.16 20.64
CA SER A 44 0.02 -11.05 20.83
C SER A 44 0.49 -9.60 21.00
N LEU A 45 -0.37 -8.61 20.70
CA LEU A 45 -0.03 -7.20 20.73
C LEU A 45 -0.37 -6.56 22.08
N PRO A 46 0.43 -5.58 22.55
CA PRO A 46 0.16 -4.92 23.82
C PRO A 46 -1.12 -4.05 23.77
N GLY A 47 -1.84 -4.04 24.89
CA GLY A 47 -3.05 -3.22 25.10
C GLY A 47 -4.36 -4.01 24.99
N VAL A 48 -5.48 -3.33 25.21
CA VAL A 48 -6.82 -3.94 25.07
C VAL A 48 -7.12 -4.09 23.58
N ARG A 49 -7.54 -5.29 23.17
CA ARG A 49 -7.97 -5.59 21.80
C ARG A 49 -9.33 -6.28 21.82
N PRO A 50 -10.16 -6.09 20.77
CA PRO A 50 -11.37 -6.87 20.63
C PRO A 50 -11.03 -8.36 20.63
N THR A 51 -11.61 -9.11 21.56
CA THR A 51 -11.50 -10.58 21.63
C THR A 51 -12.51 -11.27 20.71
N LEU A 52 -13.05 -10.55 19.73
CA LEU A 52 -13.98 -11.06 18.73
C LEU A 52 -13.23 -12.07 17.86
N GLY A 53 -13.37 -13.34 18.25
CA GLY A 53 -12.65 -14.47 17.70
C GLY A 53 -12.74 -14.55 16.18
N MET A 54 -11.65 -15.09 15.62
CA MET A 54 -11.41 -15.42 14.20
C MET A 54 -10.80 -14.33 13.31
N HIS A 55 -10.52 -13.13 13.82
CA HIS A 55 -9.80 -12.11 13.04
C HIS A 55 -8.29 -12.19 13.25
N VAL A 56 -7.55 -11.90 12.19
CA VAL A 56 -6.10 -11.70 12.20
C VAL A 56 -5.80 -10.29 11.72
N TYR A 57 -4.61 -9.78 12.06
CA TYR A 57 -4.08 -8.59 11.42
C TYR A 57 -3.13 -9.01 10.30
N TYR A 58 -3.41 -8.59 9.08
CA TYR A 58 -2.48 -8.73 7.96
C TYR A 58 -1.67 -7.46 7.81
N GLU A 59 -0.37 -7.55 8.05
CA GLU A 59 0.57 -6.45 7.88
C GLU A 59 1.23 -6.58 6.50
N TYR A 60 1.12 -5.54 5.67
CA TYR A 60 1.71 -5.50 4.33
C TYR A 60 2.95 -4.63 4.33
N TYR A 61 4.03 -5.10 3.72
CA TYR A 61 5.32 -4.42 3.73
C TYR A 61 5.84 -4.11 2.34
N CYS A 62 6.63 -3.04 2.21
CA CYS A 62 7.41 -2.81 1.02
C CYS A 62 8.41 -3.98 0.80
N PRO A 63 8.47 -4.60 -0.39
CA PRO A 63 9.37 -5.72 -0.66
C PRO A 63 10.86 -5.41 -0.51
N ASN A 64 11.23 -4.13 -0.62
CA ASN A 64 12.63 -3.70 -0.61
C ASN A 64 13.09 -3.21 0.77
N CYS A 65 12.33 -2.31 1.41
CA CYS A 65 12.76 -1.64 2.64
C CYS A 65 11.96 -2.02 3.89
N PHE A 66 11.02 -2.95 3.77
CA PHE A 66 10.15 -3.43 4.86
C PHE A 66 9.37 -2.33 5.59
N THR A 67 9.13 -1.19 4.94
CA THR A 67 8.20 -0.20 5.47
C THR A 67 6.80 -0.79 5.47
N MET A 68 6.13 -0.75 6.62
CA MET A 68 4.74 -1.18 6.74
C MET A 68 3.85 -0.22 5.93
N LEU A 69 3.24 -0.75 4.89
CA LEU A 69 2.42 0.00 3.95
C LEU A 69 0.99 0.12 4.45
N ASP A 70 0.46 -0.95 5.05
CA ASP A 70 -0.91 -1.04 5.56
C ASP A 70 -1.06 -2.19 6.58
N VAL A 71 -2.13 -2.14 7.36
CA VAL A 71 -2.58 -3.20 8.27
C VAL A 71 -4.08 -3.42 8.11
N GLU A 72 -4.47 -4.64 7.74
CA GLU A 72 -5.87 -5.03 7.58
C GLU A 72 -6.35 -5.91 8.74
N VAL A 73 -7.60 -5.72 9.18
CA VAL A 73 -8.30 -6.68 10.05
C VAL A 73 -9.20 -7.55 9.16
N ALA A 74 -8.90 -8.85 9.07
CA ALA A 74 -9.59 -9.77 8.17
C ALA A 74 -9.79 -11.14 8.81
N GLN A 75 -10.62 -12.00 8.20
CA GLN A 75 -10.66 -13.40 8.62
C GLN A 75 -9.41 -14.13 8.10
N LYS A 76 -8.99 -15.16 8.84
CA LYS A 76 -7.87 -15.97 8.42
C LYS A 76 -8.17 -16.65 7.07
N GLY A 77 -7.26 -16.50 6.12
CA GLY A 77 -7.40 -17.00 4.75
C GLY A 77 -8.01 -16.01 3.74
N ASP A 78 -8.61 -14.90 4.19
CA ASP A 78 -9.19 -13.93 3.27
C ASP A 78 -8.14 -13.35 2.30
N PRO A 79 -8.52 -13.10 1.03
CA PRO A 79 -7.67 -12.38 0.10
C PRO A 79 -7.49 -10.92 0.56
N PRO A 80 -6.40 -10.24 0.14
CA PRO A 80 -6.22 -8.82 0.41
C PRO A 80 -7.41 -7.97 -0.06
N LEU A 81 -7.83 -7.01 0.76
CA LEU A 81 -8.87 -6.08 0.36
C LEU A 81 -8.30 -5.10 -0.67
N TRP A 82 -8.97 -4.96 -1.82
CA TRP A 82 -8.59 -3.95 -2.81
C TRP A 82 -9.24 -2.60 -2.48
N ASP A 83 -8.70 -1.94 -1.46
CA ASP A 83 -9.18 -0.68 -0.89
C ASP A 83 -8.83 0.56 -1.73
N THR A 84 -7.66 0.56 -2.36
CA THR A 84 -7.18 1.68 -3.19
C THR A 84 -7.28 1.35 -4.67
N GLN A 85 -8.39 1.77 -5.29
CA GLN A 85 -8.65 1.64 -6.72
C GLN A 85 -8.57 3.01 -7.38
N ILE A 86 -7.67 3.16 -8.34
CA ILE A 86 -7.41 4.44 -8.99
C ILE A 86 -7.96 4.40 -10.41
N ASP A 87 -8.83 5.36 -10.74
CA ASP A 87 -9.26 5.56 -12.12
C ASP A 87 -8.11 6.18 -12.91
N MET A 88 -7.42 5.32 -13.65
CA MET A 88 -6.24 5.69 -14.41
C MET A 88 -6.56 6.16 -15.84
N ASP A 89 -7.83 6.21 -16.23
CA ASP A 89 -8.28 6.73 -17.52
C ASP A 89 -8.38 8.26 -17.48
N ASN A 90 -8.65 8.81 -16.29
CA ASN A 90 -8.68 10.25 -16.00
C ASN A 90 -7.41 10.76 -15.27
N PHE A 91 -6.33 9.98 -15.28
CA PHE A 91 -5.09 10.34 -14.58
C PHE A 91 -4.39 11.53 -15.26
N VAL A 92 -4.20 12.61 -14.51
CA VAL A 92 -3.45 13.79 -14.94
C VAL A 92 -2.02 13.69 -14.42
N GLU A 93 -1.04 13.73 -15.32
CA GLU A 93 0.38 13.74 -14.95
C GLU A 93 0.74 15.04 -14.22
N ASP A 94 1.50 14.92 -13.13
CA ASP A 94 2.05 16.09 -12.45
C ASP A 94 3.23 16.63 -13.29
N THR A 95 3.02 17.78 -13.92
CA THR A 95 4.01 18.40 -14.81
C THR A 95 4.82 19.51 -14.12
N THR A 96 4.68 19.66 -12.80
CA THR A 96 5.28 20.77 -12.03
C THR A 96 6.81 20.76 -12.09
N GLU A 97 7.45 19.60 -12.06
CA GLU A 97 8.92 19.47 -12.17
C GLU A 97 9.44 19.91 -13.55
N LYS A 98 8.74 19.55 -14.63
CA LYS A 98 9.11 19.90 -16.02
C LYS A 98 9.02 21.42 -16.29
N LEU A 99 8.25 22.16 -15.48
CA LEU A 99 8.14 23.62 -15.55
C LEU A 99 9.30 24.31 -14.83
N GLN A 100 9.83 23.72 -13.76
CA GLN A 100 10.95 24.28 -12.99
C GLN A 100 12.28 24.18 -13.73
N GLU A 101 12.50 23.14 -14.54
CA GLU A 101 13.72 23.00 -15.36
C GLU A 101 13.77 23.94 -16.59
N LYS A 102 12.65 24.57 -16.94
CA LYS A 102 12.54 25.52 -18.07
C LYS A 102 12.65 26.99 -17.66
N LEU A 103 12.70 27.27 -16.36
CA LEU A 103 12.88 28.60 -15.78
C LEU A 103 14.34 28.78 -15.32
#